data_AF-A0A1R3GBR3-F1
#
_entry.id   AF-A0A1R3GBR3-F1
#
_cell.length_a   1.000
_cell.length_b   1.000
_cell.length_c   1.000
_cell.angle_alpha   90.00
_cell.angle_beta   90.00
_cell.angle_gamma   90.00
#
_symmetry.space_group_name_H-M   'P 1'
#
loop_
_entity.id
_entity.type
_entity.pdbx_description
1 polymer ?
#
loop_
_entity_poly.entity_id
_entity_poly.type
_entity_poly.pdbx_seq_one_letter_code
_entity_poly.pdbx_strand_id
1 'polypeptide(L)'
;MDNRTILLSNIATGDYKLLPDHDDDQIDEKFTSVFFNSFHGVGYDSINDYYKVVRVEQMSYSGRTYDSHLLISETKVYSLKVNKWRKGEEIRYQMCNYPGEKGTFVKGALRWVSIKEIREWDSTNDFIIALDVGTENITKWSCSTTCSVVQQVMDS
;
A
#
# COMPACT_ATOMS: atom_id res chain seq x y z
N MET A 1 9.39 -2.52 -17.50
CA MET A 1 8.62 -2.36 -16.26
C MET A 1 7.17 -2.65 -16.57
N ASP A 2 6.45 -3.26 -15.62
CA ASP A 2 5.10 -3.77 -15.84
C ASP A 2 4.12 -2.60 -15.68
N ASN A 3 3.71 -2.00 -16.79
CA ASN A 3 2.84 -0.83 -16.83
C ASN A 3 1.41 -1.25 -16.47
N ARG A 4 1.11 -1.32 -15.17
CA ARG A 4 -0.16 -1.85 -14.66
C ARG A 4 -1.21 -0.73 -14.60
N THR A 5 -1.97 -0.61 -15.67
CA THR A 5 -3.15 0.28 -15.71
C THR A 5 -4.18 -0.13 -14.66
N ILE A 6 -4.66 0.84 -13.88
CA ILE A 6 -5.72 0.63 -12.88
C ILE A 6 -7.08 0.98 -13.49
N LEU A 7 -8.03 0.04 -13.41
CA LEU A 7 -9.43 0.24 -13.78
C LEU A 7 -10.28 0.44 -12.52
N LEU A 8 -10.99 1.56 -12.43
CA LEU A 8 -12.01 1.80 -11.42
C LEU A 8 -13.39 1.60 -12.04
N SER A 9 -14.14 0.59 -11.59
CA SER A 9 -15.50 0.33 -12.06
C SER A 9 -16.54 0.82 -11.04
N ASN A 10 -17.53 1.56 -11.51
CA ASN A 10 -18.73 1.89 -10.76
C ASN A 10 -19.80 0.84 -11.06
N ILE A 11 -20.00 -0.09 -10.12
CA ILE A 11 -20.96 -1.18 -10.28
C ILE A 11 -22.40 -0.68 -10.33
N ALA A 12 -22.70 0.43 -9.63
CA ALA A 12 -24.06 0.96 -9.55
C ALA A 12 -24.52 1.60 -10.88
N THR A 13 -23.59 2.20 -11.64
CA THR A 13 -23.90 2.83 -12.92
C THR A 13 -23.48 1.99 -14.13
N GLY A 14 -22.58 1.02 -13.93
CA GLY A 14 -21.96 0.23 -15.00
C GLY A 14 -20.79 0.94 -15.69
N ASP A 15 -20.46 2.16 -15.28
CA ASP A 15 -19.36 2.94 -15.86
C ASP A 15 -18.00 2.47 -15.35
N TYR A 16 -16.95 2.80 -16.10
CA TYR A 16 -15.58 2.59 -15.67
C TYR A 16 -14.68 3.78 -16.01
N LYS A 17 -13.58 3.88 -15.27
CA LYS A 17 -12.54 4.88 -15.46
C LYS A 17 -11.18 4.22 -15.43
N LEU A 18 -10.39 4.47 -16.46
CA LEU A 18 -8.96 4.17 -16.46
C LEU A 18 -8.23 5.29 -15.71
N LEU A 19 -7.42 4.92 -14.73
CA LEU A 19 -6.56 5.88 -14.05
C LEU A 19 -5.32 6.11 -14.92
N PRO A 20 -4.80 7.35 -14.97
CA PRO A 20 -3.55 7.62 -15.68
C PRO A 20 -2.43 6.80 -15.06
N ASP A 21 -1.45 6.39 -15.88
CA ASP A 21 -0.24 5.77 -15.36
C ASP A 21 0.52 6.73 -14.44
N HIS A 22 1.30 6.12 -13.56
CA HIS A 22 2.22 6.84 -12.72
C HIS A 22 3.61 6.81 -13.35
N ASP A 23 4.39 7.87 -13.16
CA ASP A 23 5.78 7.95 -13.60
C ASP A 23 6.60 6.76 -13.06
N ASP A 24 7.37 6.11 -13.95
CA ASP A 24 8.26 5.01 -13.61
C ASP A 24 9.50 5.53 -12.85
N ASP A 25 9.84 4.88 -11.74
CA ASP A 25 11.08 5.15 -11.02
C ASP A 25 12.28 4.54 -11.77
N GLN A 26 13.35 5.32 -11.95
CA GLN A 26 14.58 4.84 -12.56
C GLN A 26 15.33 3.90 -11.61
N ILE A 27 15.69 2.70 -12.10
CA ILE A 27 16.50 1.74 -11.35
C ILE A 27 17.97 2.14 -11.42
N ASP A 28 18.62 2.25 -10.26
CA ASP A 28 20.06 2.45 -10.14
C ASP A 28 20.82 1.16 -10.55
N GLU A 29 21.82 1.30 -11.42
CA GLU A 29 22.63 0.19 -11.98
C GLU A 29 23.39 -0.62 -10.92
N LYS A 30 23.54 -0.10 -9.69
CA LYS A 30 24.26 -0.79 -8.61
C LYS A 30 23.59 -2.05 -8.07
N PHE A 31 22.31 -2.28 -8.39
CA PHE A 31 21.54 -3.40 -7.87
C PHE A 31 21.48 -4.58 -8.84
N THR A 32 21.66 -5.80 -8.33
CA THR A 32 21.69 -7.02 -9.15
C THR A 32 20.32 -7.64 -9.38
N SER A 33 19.35 -7.34 -8.52
CA SER A 33 17.95 -7.73 -8.70
C SER A 33 17.02 -6.76 -7.98
N VAL A 34 15.83 -6.58 -8.56
CA VAL A 34 14.77 -5.71 -8.05
C VAL A 34 13.47 -6.50 -8.00
N PHE A 35 12.84 -6.55 -6.82
CA PHE A 35 11.51 -7.11 -6.63
C PHE A 35 10.51 -5.98 -6.42
N PHE A 36 9.41 -6.01 -7.18
CA PHE A 36 8.35 -5.02 -7.13
C PHE A 36 7.08 -5.62 -6.54
N ASN A 37 6.61 -5.03 -5.44
CA ASN A 37 5.30 -5.31 -4.87
C ASN A 37 4.43 -4.06 -5.00
N SER A 38 3.15 -4.24 -5.36
CA SER A 38 2.19 -3.14 -5.43
C SER A 38 0.92 -3.51 -4.67
N PHE A 39 0.62 -2.72 -3.66
CA PHE A 39 -0.56 -2.88 -2.82
C PHE A 39 -1.56 -1.79 -3.16
N HIS A 40 -2.83 -2.15 -3.25
CA HIS A 40 -3.87 -1.21 -3.68
C HIS A 40 -5.02 -1.24 -2.69
N GLY A 41 -5.68 -0.10 -2.51
CA GLY A 41 -6.88 0.04 -1.70
C GLY A 41 -7.75 1.17 -2.23
N VAL A 42 -9.06 1.03 -2.08
CA VAL A 42 -10.04 2.07 -2.41
C VAL A 42 -10.77 2.45 -1.14
N GLY A 43 -10.86 3.74 -0.85
CA GLY A 43 -11.53 4.24 0.35
C GLY A 43 -12.31 5.51 0.08
N TYR A 44 -13.35 5.72 0.89
CA TYR A 44 -14.15 6.93 0.87
C TYR A 44 -13.53 7.98 1.81
N ASP A 45 -13.21 9.14 1.27
CA ASP A 45 -12.77 10.32 2.04
C ASP A 45 -14.01 11.09 2.51
N SER A 46 -14.39 10.90 3.77
CA SER A 46 -15.53 11.58 4.37
C SER A 46 -15.33 13.08 4.60
N ILE A 47 -14.09 13.58 4.57
CA ILE A 47 -13.80 15.01 4.74
C ILE A 47 -14.08 15.74 3.44
N ASN A 48 -13.69 15.13 2.31
CA ASN A 48 -13.84 15.76 1.00
C ASN A 48 -15.05 15.27 0.20
N ASP A 49 -15.74 14.22 0.63
CA ASP A 49 -16.87 13.56 -0.07
C ASP A 49 -16.48 13.02 -1.45
N TYR A 50 -15.34 12.34 -1.53
CA TYR A 50 -14.87 11.67 -2.74
C TYR A 50 -14.17 10.36 -2.42
N TYR A 51 -14.11 9.45 -3.38
CA TYR A 51 -13.26 8.27 -3.24
C TYR A 51 -11.81 8.60 -3.59
N LYS A 52 -10.90 7.93 -2.89
CA LYS A 52 -9.48 7.90 -3.19
C LYS A 52 -9.05 6.48 -3.49
N VAL A 53 -8.11 6.36 -4.41
CA VAL A 53 -7.39 5.11 -4.67
C VAL A 53 -6.00 5.30 -4.11
N VAL A 54 -5.57 4.39 -3.24
CA VAL A 54 -4.24 4.38 -2.66
C VAL A 54 -3.47 3.22 -3.25
N ARG A 55 -2.25 3.51 -3.68
CA ARG A 55 -1.27 2.53 -4.14
C ARG A 55 -0.04 2.65 -3.24
N VAL A 56 0.50 1.52 -2.83
CA VAL A 56 1.81 1.44 -2.16
C VAL A 56 2.72 0.62 -3.04
N GLU A 57 3.82 1.20 -3.48
CA GLU A 57 4.84 0.53 -4.28
C GLU A 57 6.05 0.24 -3.40
N GLN A 58 6.41 -1.04 -3.31
CA GLN A 58 7.58 -1.48 -2.57
C GLN A 58 8.59 -2.11 -3.52
N MET A 59 9.76 -1.50 -3.57
CA MET A 59 10.90 -1.97 -4.36
C MET A 59 11.98 -2.49 -3.42
N SER A 60 12.18 -3.80 -3.44
CA SER A 60 13.26 -4.44 -2.70
C SER A 60 14.42 -4.67 -3.64
N TYR A 61 15.53 -4.00 -3.37
CA TYR A 61 16.78 -4.16 -4.07
C TYR A 61 17.70 -5.08 -3.26
N SER A 62 18.37 -5.99 -3.95
CA SER A 62 19.50 -6.73 -3.39
C SER A 62 20.71 -6.50 -4.29
N GLY A 63 21.76 -5.94 -3.70
CA GLY A 63 23.05 -5.82 -4.37
C GLY A 63 23.97 -7.00 -4.06
N ARG A 64 25.25 -6.85 -4.42
CA ARG A 64 26.26 -7.91 -4.35
C ARG A 64 26.82 -8.16 -2.95
N THR A 65 26.57 -7.26 -2.00
CA THR A 65 27.05 -7.33 -0.62
C THR A 65 25.87 -7.44 0.35
N TYR A 66 26.09 -8.07 1.50
CA TYR A 66 25.05 -8.26 2.53
C TYR A 66 24.41 -6.94 2.99
N ASP A 67 25.18 -5.85 3.01
CA ASP A 67 24.71 -4.52 3.43
C ASP A 67 23.96 -3.74 2.35
N SER A 68 23.76 -4.31 1.16
CA SER A 68 23.16 -3.60 0.00
C SER A 68 21.68 -3.87 -0.22
N HIS A 69 20.98 -4.37 0.81
CA HIS A 69 19.53 -4.50 0.79
C HIS A 69 18.88 -3.14 1.06
N LEU A 70 18.15 -2.62 0.07
CA LEU A 70 17.39 -1.39 0.18
C LEU A 70 15.92 -1.69 -0.10
N LEU A 71 15.04 -1.26 0.79
CA LEU A 71 13.59 -1.28 0.53
C LEU A 71 13.11 0.17 0.40
N ILE A 72 12.68 0.53 -0.80
CA ILE A 72 12.00 1.79 -1.07
C ILE A 72 10.50 1.51 -1.01
N SER A 73 9.75 2.33 -0.28
CA SER A 73 8.31 2.17 -0.13
C SER A 73 7.62 3.51 -0.33
N GLU A 74 6.94 3.66 -1.46
CA GLU A 74 6.26 4.89 -1.83
C GLU A 74 4.74 4.73 -1.82
N THR A 75 4.06 5.63 -1.12
CA THR A 75 2.61 5.74 -1.17
C THR A 75 2.20 6.77 -2.22
N LYS A 76 1.24 6.39 -3.05
CA LYS A 76 0.63 7.23 -4.09
C LYS A 76 -0.87 7.27 -3.86
N VAL A 77 -1.43 8.47 -3.84
CA VAL A 77 -2.86 8.70 -3.62
C VAL A 77 -3.46 9.38 -4.83
N TYR A 78 -4.39 8.69 -5.46
CA TYR A 78 -5.23 9.23 -6.51
C TYR A 78 -6.53 9.75 -5.91
N SER A 79 -6.86 11.00 -6.19
CA SER A 79 -8.17 11.57 -5.83
C SER A 79 -9.00 11.77 -7.08
N LEU A 80 -10.23 11.24 -7.07
CA LEU A 80 -11.18 11.42 -8.16
C LEU A 80 -11.57 12.90 -8.36
N LYS A 81 -11.52 13.70 -7.29
CA LYS A 81 -11.82 15.14 -7.32
C LYS A 81 -10.89 15.91 -8.26
N VAL A 82 -9.58 15.68 -8.12
CA VAL A 82 -8.55 16.38 -8.90
C VAL A 82 -8.04 15.57 -10.10
N ASN A 83 -8.49 14.32 -10.24
CA ASN A 83 -8.16 13.42 -11.35
C ASN A 83 -6.65 13.19 -11.53
N LYS A 84 -5.89 13.17 -10.44
CA LYS A 84 -4.42 13.08 -10.47
C LYS A 84 -3.88 12.23 -9.32
N TRP A 85 -2.77 11.55 -9.59
CA TRP A 85 -1.92 10.97 -8.57
C TRP A 85 -1.11 12.06 -7.86
N ARG A 86 -0.83 11.82 -6.59
CA ARG A 86 0.18 12.55 -5.84
C ARG A 86 0.89 11.62 -4.88
N LYS A 87 2.09 12.02 -4.45
CA LYS A 87 2.81 11.36 -3.38
C LYS A 87 2.08 11.54 -2.05
N GLY A 88 1.90 10.44 -1.33
CA GLY A 88 1.36 10.39 0.04
C GLY A 88 2.48 10.25 1.07
N GLU A 89 2.10 9.95 2.31
CA GLU A 89 3.05 9.70 3.39
C GLU A 89 3.88 8.43 3.12
N GLU A 90 5.18 8.48 3.41
CA GLU A 90 6.10 7.36 3.22
C GLU A 90 5.80 6.22 4.21
N ILE A 91 5.58 5.00 3.69
CA ILE A 91 5.40 3.82 4.53
C ILE A 91 6.79 3.27 4.91
N ARG A 92 7.10 3.26 6.21
CA ARG A 92 8.36 2.71 6.75
C ARG A 92 8.30 1.23 7.09
N TYR A 93 7.28 0.53 6.59
CA TYR A 93 6.99 -0.86 6.96
C TYR A 93 6.95 -1.74 5.72
N GLN A 94 7.65 -2.86 5.73
CA GLN A 94 7.52 -3.89 4.71
C GLN A 94 6.15 -4.55 4.83
N MET A 95 5.39 -4.51 3.75
CA MET A 95 4.05 -5.06 3.70
C MET A 95 4.10 -6.56 3.38
N CYS A 96 3.15 -7.32 3.92
CA CYS A 96 2.98 -8.72 3.57
C CYS A 96 2.54 -8.83 2.11
N ASN A 97 3.23 -9.63 1.30
CA ASN A 97 2.80 -9.93 -0.05
C ASN A 97 2.09 -11.29 -0.10
N TYR A 98 0.95 -11.40 0.58
CA TYR A 98 0.10 -12.59 0.43
C TYR A 98 -0.70 -12.50 -0.88
N PRO A 99 -0.79 -13.58 -1.67
CA PRO A 99 -1.58 -13.57 -2.90
C PRO A 99 -3.01 -13.11 -2.66
N GLY A 100 -3.43 -12.05 -3.34
CA GLY A 100 -4.79 -11.51 -3.25
C GLY A 100 -5.04 -10.55 -2.09
N GLU A 101 -4.04 -10.25 -1.26
CA GLU A 101 -4.19 -9.20 -0.24
C GLU A 101 -4.41 -7.83 -0.88
N LYS A 102 -5.46 -7.17 -0.41
CA LYS A 102 -5.84 -5.82 -0.82
C LYS A 102 -6.04 -4.97 0.42
N GLY A 103 -5.85 -3.67 0.26
CA GLY A 103 -6.15 -2.70 1.31
C GLY A 103 -7.63 -2.79 1.67
N THR A 104 -7.91 -3.13 2.92
CA THR A 104 -9.28 -3.26 3.41
C THR A 104 -9.71 -1.92 4.00
N PHE A 105 -10.80 -1.36 3.47
CA PHE A 105 -11.34 -0.09 3.96
C PHE A 105 -12.33 -0.33 5.09
N VAL A 106 -12.01 0.16 6.30
CA VAL A 106 -12.87 0.05 7.49
C VAL A 106 -12.80 1.36 8.27
N LYS A 107 -13.98 1.92 8.59
CA LYS A 107 -14.13 3.11 9.46
C LYS A 107 -13.21 4.28 9.05
N GLY A 108 -13.14 4.58 7.75
CA GLY A 108 -12.37 5.73 7.23
C GLY A 108 -10.89 5.45 6.96
N ALA A 109 -10.38 4.25 7.26
CA ALA A 109 -8.98 3.91 7.03
C ALA A 109 -8.81 2.68 6.12
N LEU A 110 -7.79 2.72 5.27
CA LEU A 110 -7.30 1.55 4.52
C LEU A 110 -6.25 0.81 5.35
N ARG A 111 -6.39 -0.51 5.44
CA ARG A 111 -5.53 -1.35 6.28
C ARG A 111 -4.84 -2.45 5.49
N TRP A 112 -3.61 -2.73 5.87
CA TRP A 112 -2.79 -3.81 5.32
C TRP A 112 -1.98 -4.48 6.43
N VAL A 113 -1.68 -5.77 6.26
CA VAL A 113 -0.76 -6.50 7.14
C VAL A 113 0.69 -6.16 6.73
N SER A 114 1.56 -5.99 7.72
CA SER A 114 2.98 -5.68 7.54
C SER A 114 3.82 -6.54 8.49
N ILE A 115 4.99 -6.97 8.02
CA ILE A 115 5.85 -7.94 8.73
C ILE A 115 7.06 -7.31 9.41
N LYS A 116 7.49 -6.12 8.97
CA LYS A 116 8.79 -5.59 9.38
C LYS A 116 8.86 -4.08 9.27
N GLU A 117 9.52 -3.42 10.20
CA GLU A 117 9.94 -2.03 10.02
C GLU A 117 11.21 -1.99 9.18
N ILE A 118 11.25 -1.17 8.12
CA ILE A 118 12.27 -1.21 7.06
C ILE A 118 13.70 -1.03 7.61
N ARG A 119 13.87 -0.48 8.83
CA ARG A 119 15.16 -0.23 9.48
C ARG A 119 15.48 -1.14 10.68
N GLU A 120 14.58 -2.04 11.06
CA GLU A 120 14.79 -2.96 12.18
C GLU A 120 14.96 -4.37 11.64
N TRP A 121 16.15 -4.95 11.78
CA TRP A 121 16.47 -6.25 11.21
C TRP A 121 15.80 -7.44 11.93
N ASP A 122 15.29 -7.23 13.15
CA ASP A 122 14.84 -8.29 14.07
C ASP A 122 13.38 -8.22 14.53
N SER A 123 12.51 -7.42 13.91
CA SER A 123 11.09 -7.43 14.27
C SER A 123 10.37 -8.65 13.63
N THR A 124 9.93 -9.61 14.44
CA THR A 124 9.24 -10.84 14.01
C THR A 124 7.71 -10.79 14.17
N ASN A 125 7.17 -9.62 14.53
CA ASN A 125 5.73 -9.50 14.79
C ASN A 125 5.02 -8.90 13.59
N ASP A 126 4.00 -9.59 13.12
CA ASP A 126 3.02 -9.03 12.20
C ASP A 126 2.28 -7.88 12.90
N PHE A 127 2.07 -6.79 12.18
CA PHE A 127 1.26 -5.66 12.64
C PHE A 127 0.41 -5.14 11.49
N ILE A 128 -0.62 -4.37 11.84
CA ILE A 128 -1.49 -3.74 10.85
C ILE A 128 -1.04 -2.31 10.69
N ILE A 129 -0.87 -1.86 9.45
CA ILE A 129 -0.76 -0.43 9.15
C ILE A 129 -2.12 0.07 8.68
N ALA A 130 -2.47 1.28 9.11
CA ALA A 130 -3.71 1.93 8.71
C ALA A 130 -3.39 3.32 8.15
N LEU A 131 -3.80 3.57 6.91
CA LEU A 131 -3.82 4.91 6.30
C LEU A 131 -5.22 5.49 6.45
N ASP A 132 -5.35 6.58 7.20
CA ASP A 132 -6.59 7.34 7.29
C ASP A 132 -6.84 8.02 5.94
N VAL A 133 -7.97 7.74 5.30
CA VAL A 133 -8.22 8.20 3.92
C VAL A 133 -8.49 9.70 3.86
N GLY A 134 -9.01 10.30 4.93
CA GLY A 134 -9.31 11.72 4.98
C GLY A 134 -8.05 12.56 5.15
N THR A 135 -7.25 12.21 6.15
CA THR A 135 -6.03 12.94 6.55
C THR A 135 -4.77 12.44 5.85
N GLU A 136 -4.80 11.24 5.28
CA GLU A 136 -3.68 10.57 4.60
C GLU A 136 -2.51 10.23 5.51
N ASN A 137 -2.77 10.22 6.83
CA ASN A 137 -1.79 9.85 7.85
C ASN A 137 -1.74 8.33 8.05
N ILE A 138 -0.54 7.81 8.29
CA ILE A 138 -0.29 6.40 8.55
C ILE A 138 -0.13 6.16 10.05
N THR A 139 -0.77 5.11 10.55
CA THR A 139 -0.64 4.64 11.93
C THR A 139 -0.29 3.16 11.96
N LYS A 140 0.58 2.77 12.90
CA LYS A 140 0.93 1.38 13.20
C LYS A 140 0.03 0.88 14.32
N TRP A 141 -0.59 -0.27 14.12
CA TRP A 141 -1.44 -0.95 15.08
C TRP A 141 -0.74 -2.27 15.42
N SER A 142 -0.25 -2.40 16.65
CA SER A 142 0.34 -3.66 17.11
C SER A 142 -0.74 -4.75 17.11
N CYS A 143 -0.47 -5.87 16.45
CA CYS A 143 -1.24 -7.08 16.69
C CYS A 143 -0.67 -7.72 17.96
N SER A 144 -1.41 -7.67 19.07
CA SER A 144 -0.94 -8.21 20.36
C SER A 144 -1.01 -9.73 20.44
N THR A 145 -1.40 -10.42 19.36
CA THR A 145 -1.52 -11.88 19.35
C THR A 145 -1.03 -12.42 18.02
N THR A 146 -0.12 -13.39 18.08
CA THR A 146 0.31 -14.24 16.97
C THR A 146 -0.82 -14.46 15.96
N CYS A 147 -0.57 -14.05 14.71
CA CYS A 147 -1.44 -14.15 13.56
C CYS A 147 -2.10 -15.54 13.47
N SER A 148 -3.31 -15.65 14.02
CA SER A 148 -4.20 -16.80 13.91
C SER A 148 -5.68 -16.41 14.02
N VAL A 149 -6.00 -15.11 13.91
CA VAL A 149 -7.39 -14.62 14.04
C VAL A 149 -7.78 -13.81 12.80
N VAL A 150 -8.01 -14.53 11.70
CA VAL A 150 -8.89 -14.04 10.62
C VAL A 150 -10.37 -14.31 10.95
N GLN A 151 -10.69 -14.91 12.11
CA GLN A 151 -12.05 -15.39 12.39
C GLN A 151 -12.98 -14.42 13.14
N GLN A 152 -12.54 -13.28 13.68
CA GLN A 152 -13.36 -12.56 14.67
C GLN A 152 -13.95 -11.21 14.23
N VAL A 153 -13.88 -10.84 12.94
CA VAL A 153 -14.52 -9.61 12.43
C VAL A 153 -15.74 -9.90 11.54
N MET A 154 -16.26 -11.13 11.55
CA MET A 154 -17.53 -11.48 10.88
C MET A 154 -18.74 -11.60 11.83
N ASP A 155 -18.59 -11.33 13.13
CA ASP A 155 -19.66 -11.51 14.13
C ASP A 155 -20.10 -10.20 14.83
N SER A 156 -20.17 -9.06 14.12
CA SER A 156 -20.82 -7.84 14.67
C SER A 156 -21.57 -7.03 13.62
#